data_AF-A0A3A5JKZ6-F1
#
_entry.id   AF-A0A3A5JKZ6-F1
#
_cell.length_a   1.000
_cell.length_b   1.000
_cell.length_c   1.000
_cell.angle_alpha   90.00
_cell.angle_beta   90.00
_cell.angle_gamma   90.00
#
_symmetry.space_group_name_H-M   'P 1'
#
loop_
_entity.id
_entity.type
_entity.pdbx_description
1 polymer ?
#
loop_
_entity_poly.entity_id
_entity_poly.type
_entity_poly.pdbx_seq_one_letter_code
_entity_poly.pdbx_strand_id
1 'polypeptide(L)'
;MLPKWIVIPLLLVAITISVLVVNVGKRYSNYFLSPWASSAKSINGLKRTWYFCERCLSTGKCEDDDIKQCKTVTLPDRNNALDVAVGTANIEAIFFLVNVAKTDVNISTGDSHRTPLMSAAYYGTKKHQEIAEFLLLHGANINAVREESPINTALLVAIWKNNLEFAKLLIQKGADPSLISTGKKEHAACKVALGYNRREIAPIIPGCCSLIAQNPELMIGAKNICLYPK
;
A
#
# COMPACT_ATOMS: atom_id res chain seq x y z
N MET A 1 64.26 28.46 -61.00
CA MET A 1 64.23 29.43 -59.87
C MET A 1 62.83 29.46 -59.31
N LEU A 2 62.68 29.16 -58.01
CA LEU A 2 61.44 29.22 -57.22
C LEU A 2 61.53 30.44 -56.29
N PRO A 3 60.40 30.91 -55.74
CA PRO A 3 60.29 31.00 -54.29
C PRO A 3 59.31 29.94 -53.79
N LYS A 4 59.84 29.11 -52.89
CA LYS A 4 59.09 28.26 -51.97
C LYS A 4 58.54 29.14 -50.83
N TRP A 5 57.76 28.52 -49.92
CA TRP A 5 57.29 29.05 -48.62
C TRP A 5 56.11 30.03 -48.78
N ILE A 6 54.88 29.82 -48.29
CA ILE A 6 54.44 29.12 -47.07
C ILE A 6 53.04 28.50 -47.27
N VAL A 7 52.90 27.35 -46.63
CA VAL A 7 51.77 26.46 -46.42
C VAL A 7 50.49 27.17 -45.89
N ILE A 8 49.33 26.71 -46.36
CA ILE A 8 47.96 27.08 -45.96
C ILE A 8 47.69 26.62 -44.50
N PRO A 9 46.76 27.22 -43.72
CA PRO A 9 45.40 26.68 -43.71
C PRO A 9 44.32 27.79 -43.66
N LEU A 10 43.33 27.78 -44.56
CA LEU A 10 42.05 27.09 -44.41
C LEU A 10 41.26 27.60 -43.20
N LEU A 11 40.52 28.69 -43.40
CA LEU A 11 39.36 29.02 -42.56
C LEU A 11 38.17 29.32 -43.48
N LEU A 12 37.32 28.31 -43.55
CA LEU A 12 35.99 28.28 -44.13
C LEU A 12 35.12 29.40 -43.54
N VAL A 13 34.55 30.24 -44.40
CA VAL A 13 33.31 30.97 -44.07
C VAL A 13 32.22 30.39 -44.95
N ALA A 14 31.81 29.16 -44.63
CA ALA A 14 30.53 28.62 -45.06
C ALA A 14 29.51 29.04 -44.02
N ILE A 15 28.66 30.01 -44.38
CA ILE A 15 27.46 30.35 -43.63
C ILE A 15 26.56 29.11 -43.67
N THR A 16 26.71 28.25 -42.67
CA THR A 16 25.72 27.24 -42.38
C THR A 16 24.63 27.93 -41.58
N ILE A 17 23.43 27.97 -42.16
CA ILE A 17 22.22 28.29 -41.40
C ILE A 17 22.14 27.21 -40.32
N SER A 18 22.56 27.57 -39.12
CA SER A 18 22.28 26.80 -37.91
C SER A 18 20.77 26.75 -37.81
N VAL A 19 20.16 25.69 -38.36
CA VAL A 19 18.87 25.23 -37.88
C VAL A 19 19.14 24.93 -36.41
N LEU A 20 18.82 25.90 -35.55
CA LEU A 20 18.48 25.62 -34.18
C LEU A 20 17.31 24.64 -34.27
N VAL A 21 17.64 23.36 -34.32
CA VAL A 21 16.78 22.34 -33.75
C VAL A 21 16.77 22.75 -32.28
N VAL A 22 15.82 23.61 -31.93
CA VAL A 22 15.37 23.74 -30.56
C VAL A 22 14.88 22.34 -30.26
N ASN A 23 15.75 21.54 -29.67
CA ASN A 23 15.36 20.31 -29.04
C ASN A 23 14.59 20.78 -27.81
N VAL A 24 13.31 21.14 -28.02
CA VAL A 24 12.34 21.34 -26.96
C VAL A 24 12.28 19.95 -26.34
N GLY A 25 13.10 19.74 -25.31
CA GLY A 25 13.21 18.46 -24.65
C GLY A 25 11.79 18.02 -24.33
N LYS A 26 11.35 16.94 -24.97
CA LYS A 26 10.03 16.35 -24.69
C LYS A 26 9.96 16.22 -23.18
N ARG A 27 9.08 17.01 -22.56
CA ARG A 27 8.85 16.95 -21.13
C ARG A 27 8.16 15.61 -20.92
N TYR A 28 8.92 14.59 -20.52
CA TYR A 28 8.35 13.28 -20.23
C TYR A 28 7.36 13.46 -19.07
N SER A 29 6.07 13.41 -19.39
CA SER A 29 5.00 13.53 -18.42
C SER A 29 4.97 12.28 -17.55
N ASN A 30 5.44 12.33 -16.31
CA ASN A 30 5.37 11.20 -15.40
C ASN A 30 3.92 11.02 -14.89
N TYR A 31 3.24 9.96 -15.33
CA TYR A 31 1.86 9.67 -14.97
C TYR A 31 1.68 8.71 -13.78
N PHE A 32 2.72 8.42 -12.99
CA PHE A 32 2.52 7.62 -11.76
C PHE A 32 1.55 8.32 -10.78
N LEU A 33 0.58 7.57 -10.29
CA LEU A 33 -0.40 7.89 -9.25
C LEU A 33 0.20 7.81 -7.85
N SER A 34 1.11 6.88 -7.62
CA SER A 34 1.68 6.59 -6.29
C SER A 34 2.28 7.83 -5.59
N PRO A 35 3.04 8.72 -6.27
CA PRO A 35 3.51 9.96 -5.66
C PRO A 35 2.36 10.86 -5.19
N TRP A 36 1.28 10.94 -5.96
CA TRP A 36 0.12 11.75 -5.61
C TRP A 36 -0.70 11.16 -4.46
N ALA A 37 -0.71 9.84 -4.35
CA ALA A 37 -1.41 9.11 -3.30
C ALA A 37 -0.80 9.31 -1.91
N SER A 38 0.48 9.69 -1.82
CA SER A 38 1.21 9.88 -0.56
C SER A 38 0.77 11.09 0.28
N SER A 39 0.07 12.07 -0.32
CA SER A 39 -0.26 13.33 0.35
C SER A 39 -1.60 13.90 -0.06
N ALA A 40 -2.40 14.34 0.90
CA ALA A 40 -3.69 14.99 0.64
C ALA A 40 -3.54 16.27 -0.21
N LYS A 41 -2.42 17.00 -0.07
CA LYS A 41 -2.14 18.21 -0.87
C LYS A 41 -2.00 17.91 -2.36
N SER A 42 -1.77 16.64 -2.70
CA SER A 42 -1.43 16.14 -4.03
C SER A 42 -2.61 15.50 -4.76
N ILE A 43 -3.81 15.45 -4.14
CA ILE A 43 -4.97 14.73 -4.69
C ILE A 43 -5.40 15.23 -6.08
N ASN A 44 -5.26 16.53 -6.35
CA ASN A 44 -5.61 17.09 -7.66
C ASN A 44 -4.70 16.56 -8.77
N GLY A 45 -3.44 16.21 -8.46
CA GLY A 45 -2.56 15.53 -9.40
C GLY A 45 -3.05 14.12 -9.69
N LEU A 46 -3.41 13.36 -8.64
CA LEU A 46 -3.97 12.01 -8.78
C LEU A 46 -5.20 11.99 -9.69
N LYS A 47 -6.18 12.85 -9.41
CA LYS A 47 -7.43 12.95 -10.18
C LYS A 47 -7.17 13.34 -11.64
N ARG A 48 -6.32 14.36 -11.86
CA ARG A 48 -5.98 14.83 -13.21
C ARG A 48 -5.30 13.75 -14.03
N THR A 49 -4.33 13.06 -13.46
CA THR A 49 -3.60 11.97 -14.12
C THR A 49 -4.54 10.80 -14.45
N TRP A 50 -5.39 10.39 -13.49
CA TRP A 50 -6.37 9.33 -13.73
C TRP A 50 -7.31 9.65 -14.89
N TYR A 51 -7.99 10.80 -14.85
CA TYR A 51 -8.95 11.16 -15.90
C TYR A 51 -8.30 11.42 -17.25
N PHE A 52 -7.07 11.94 -17.28
CA PHE A 52 -6.29 12.05 -18.50
C PHE A 52 -6.06 10.67 -19.12
N CYS A 53 -5.58 9.71 -18.33
CA CYS A 53 -5.29 8.37 -18.81
C CYS A 53 -6.53 7.59 -19.24
N GLU A 54 -7.63 7.65 -18.49
CA GLU A 54 -8.91 7.04 -18.88
C GLU A 54 -9.38 7.57 -20.24
N ARG A 55 -9.33 8.90 -20.44
CA ARG A 55 -9.72 9.51 -21.73
C ARG A 55 -8.75 9.16 -22.86
N CYS A 56 -7.44 9.18 -22.59
CA CYS A 56 -6.41 8.82 -23.55
C CYS A 56 -6.59 7.39 -24.05
N LEU A 57 -6.78 6.43 -23.14
CA LEU A 57 -6.94 5.01 -23.47
C LEU A 57 -8.29 4.70 -24.12
N SER A 58 -9.37 5.39 -23.74
CA SER A 58 -10.70 5.18 -24.34
C SER A 58 -10.85 5.79 -25.73
N THR A 59 -10.21 6.93 -26.00
CA THR A 59 -10.39 7.65 -27.27
C THR A 59 -9.25 7.45 -28.26
N GLY A 60 -8.06 7.03 -27.79
CA GLY A 60 -6.85 6.98 -28.60
C GLY A 60 -6.34 8.36 -29.06
N LYS A 61 -6.90 9.46 -28.55
CA LYS A 61 -6.57 10.84 -28.95
C LYS A 61 -5.48 11.45 -28.05
N CYS A 62 -4.33 10.80 -28.00
CA CYS A 62 -3.14 11.22 -27.24
C CYS A 62 -1.86 10.73 -27.94
N GLU A 63 -0.69 11.20 -27.51
CA GLU A 63 0.58 10.77 -28.11
C GLU A 63 0.90 9.30 -27.77
N ASP A 64 1.63 8.60 -28.64
CA ASP A 64 2.02 7.20 -28.41
C ASP A 64 2.76 6.99 -27.08
N ASP A 65 3.57 7.97 -26.67
CA ASP A 65 4.29 7.93 -25.40
C ASP A 65 3.34 8.09 -24.19
N ASP A 66 2.25 8.86 -24.34
CA ASP A 66 1.21 8.98 -23.31
C ASP A 66 0.41 7.68 -23.17
N ILE A 67 0.08 7.02 -24.29
CA ILE A 67 -0.60 5.73 -24.29
C ILE A 67 0.23 4.69 -23.51
N LYS A 68 1.54 4.63 -23.78
CA LYS A 68 2.45 3.70 -23.09
C LYS A 68 2.46 3.93 -21.57
N GLN A 69 2.56 5.19 -21.14
CA GLN A 69 2.57 5.53 -19.73
C GLN A 69 1.21 5.30 -19.06
N CYS A 70 0.10 5.67 -19.73
CA CYS A 70 -1.23 5.44 -19.18
C CYS A 70 -1.58 3.96 -19.01
N LYS A 71 -0.99 3.06 -19.80
CA LYS A 71 -1.13 1.60 -19.55
C LYS A 71 -0.54 1.18 -18.21
N THR A 72 0.58 1.75 -17.76
CA THR A 72 1.18 1.40 -16.46
C THR A 72 0.41 1.97 -15.28
N VAL A 73 -0.27 3.11 -15.49
CA VAL A 73 -1.18 3.74 -14.53
C VAL A 73 -2.37 2.84 -14.20
N THR A 74 -2.93 2.12 -15.17
CA THR A 74 -4.22 1.44 -14.98
C THR A 74 -4.20 0.24 -14.03
N LEU A 75 -3.07 -0.45 -13.85
CA LEU A 75 -3.02 -1.65 -12.99
C LEU A 75 -1.88 -1.69 -11.97
N PRO A 76 -0.59 -1.79 -12.34
CA PRO A 76 0.46 -1.94 -11.32
C PRO A 76 0.59 -0.70 -10.44
N ASP A 77 0.59 0.50 -11.03
CA ASP A 77 0.76 1.72 -10.25
C ASP A 77 -0.53 2.13 -9.53
N ARG A 78 -1.72 1.86 -10.07
CA ARG A 78 -3.00 2.02 -9.35
C ARG A 78 -3.04 1.22 -8.04
N ASN A 79 -2.56 -0.03 -8.07
CA ASN A 79 -2.54 -0.88 -6.89
C ASN A 79 -1.52 -0.36 -5.87
N ASN A 80 -0.32 0.01 -6.31
CA ASN A 80 0.70 0.59 -5.44
C ASN A 80 0.24 1.93 -4.83
N ALA A 81 -0.47 2.76 -5.60
CA ALA A 81 -1.04 4.01 -5.11
C ALA A 81 -2.04 3.78 -3.97
N LEU A 82 -2.83 2.70 -4.00
CA LEU A 82 -3.73 2.37 -2.90
C LEU A 82 -2.95 2.00 -1.63
N ASP A 83 -1.91 1.17 -1.73
CA ASP A 83 -1.08 0.81 -0.56
C ASP A 83 -0.39 2.04 0.04
N VAL A 84 0.20 2.91 -0.79
CA VAL A 84 0.79 4.19 -0.35
C VAL A 84 -0.26 5.09 0.32
N ALA A 85 -1.47 5.21 -0.25
CA ALA A 85 -2.54 6.01 0.34
C ALA A 85 -2.97 5.47 1.70
N VAL A 86 -3.07 4.14 1.84
CA VAL A 86 -3.39 3.49 3.12
C VAL A 86 -2.29 3.76 4.14
N GLY A 87 -1.03 3.54 3.81
CA GLY A 87 0.07 3.72 4.76
C GLY A 87 0.28 5.17 5.22
N THR A 88 -0.08 6.13 4.37
CA THR A 88 -0.06 7.57 4.70
C THR A 88 -1.38 8.08 5.30
N ALA A 89 -2.38 7.21 5.45
CA ALA A 89 -3.74 7.55 5.85
C ALA A 89 -4.37 8.69 5.02
N ASN A 90 -4.12 8.71 3.71
CA ASN A 90 -4.70 9.65 2.77
C ASN A 90 -6.10 9.21 2.34
N ILE A 91 -7.09 9.46 3.20
CA ILE A 91 -8.48 9.03 3.04
C ILE A 91 -9.07 9.47 1.70
N GLU A 92 -8.78 10.70 1.24
CA GLU A 92 -9.32 11.18 -0.03
C GLU A 92 -8.79 10.40 -1.23
N ALA A 93 -7.50 10.06 -1.23
CA ALA A 93 -6.91 9.20 -2.27
C ALA A 93 -7.49 7.79 -2.21
N ILE A 94 -7.66 7.21 -1.02
CA ILE A 94 -8.29 5.89 -0.84
C ILE A 94 -9.71 5.89 -1.42
N PHE A 95 -10.52 6.89 -1.08
CA PHE A 95 -11.89 7.00 -1.58
C PHE A 95 -11.92 7.13 -3.10
N PHE A 96 -11.04 7.95 -3.68
CA PHE A 96 -10.96 8.08 -5.13
C PHE A 96 -10.54 6.77 -5.79
N LEU A 97 -9.48 6.13 -5.31
CA LEU A 97 -8.95 4.89 -5.89
C LEU A 97 -9.97 3.75 -5.84
N VAL A 98 -10.67 3.59 -4.71
CA VAL A 98 -11.67 2.52 -4.56
C VAL A 98 -12.97 2.83 -5.30
N ASN A 99 -13.53 4.04 -5.13
CA ASN A 99 -14.86 4.33 -5.68
C ASN A 99 -14.84 4.74 -7.16
N VAL A 100 -13.80 5.45 -7.61
CA VAL A 100 -13.70 5.96 -8.97
C VAL A 100 -12.79 5.08 -9.80
N ALA A 101 -11.56 4.83 -9.35
CA ALA A 101 -10.59 4.05 -10.11
C ALA A 101 -10.84 2.53 -10.07
N LYS A 102 -11.81 2.09 -9.24
CA LYS A 102 -12.20 0.69 -9.05
C LYS A 102 -11.00 -0.22 -8.72
N THR A 103 -10.06 0.30 -7.93
CA THR A 103 -8.94 -0.52 -7.43
C THR A 103 -9.49 -1.64 -6.56
N ASP A 104 -9.02 -2.87 -6.81
CA ASP A 104 -9.36 -4.01 -5.96
C ASP A 104 -8.74 -3.82 -4.55
N VAL A 105 -9.59 -3.91 -3.52
CA VAL A 105 -9.20 -3.71 -2.12
C VAL A 105 -8.46 -4.92 -1.51
N ASN A 106 -8.42 -6.05 -2.22
CA ASN A 106 -7.73 -7.28 -1.84
C ASN A 106 -6.36 -7.43 -2.50
N ILE A 107 -5.92 -6.43 -3.28
CA ILE A 107 -4.59 -6.43 -3.90
C ILE A 107 -3.51 -6.69 -2.87
N SER A 108 -2.47 -7.40 -3.29
CA SER A 108 -1.25 -7.60 -2.51
C SER A 108 -0.10 -7.06 -3.32
N THR A 109 0.58 -6.04 -2.80
CA THR A 109 1.65 -5.33 -3.52
C THR A 109 2.92 -5.19 -2.70
N GLY A 110 4.02 -4.95 -3.43
CA GLY A 110 5.36 -4.80 -2.86
C GLY A 110 5.92 -6.08 -2.27
N ASP A 111 7.16 -5.99 -1.79
CA ASP A 111 7.92 -7.15 -1.30
C ASP A 111 7.31 -7.80 -0.05
N SER A 112 6.46 -7.08 0.67
CA SER A 112 5.82 -7.59 1.89
C SER A 112 4.54 -8.37 1.64
N HIS A 113 4.04 -8.36 0.39
CA HIS A 113 2.79 -9.01 -0.02
C HIS A 113 1.61 -8.76 0.94
N ARG A 114 1.46 -7.52 1.43
CA ARG A 114 0.37 -7.13 2.32
C ARG A 114 -0.84 -6.68 1.53
N THR A 115 -2.03 -7.04 2.04
CA THR A 115 -3.26 -6.40 1.58
C THR A 115 -3.42 -5.01 2.19
N PRO A 116 -4.19 -4.09 1.58
CA PRO A 116 -4.56 -2.81 2.18
C PRO A 116 -5.02 -2.91 3.63
N LEU A 117 -5.80 -3.95 3.97
CA LEU A 117 -6.25 -4.16 5.34
C LEU A 117 -5.10 -4.55 6.29
N MET A 118 -4.12 -5.33 5.82
CA MET A 118 -2.90 -5.64 6.59
C MET A 118 -2.01 -4.41 6.77
N SER A 119 -1.88 -3.55 5.74
CA SER A 119 -1.18 -2.27 5.86
C SER A 119 -1.86 -1.36 6.88
N ALA A 120 -3.19 -1.25 6.84
CA ALA A 120 -3.95 -0.50 7.85
C ALA A 120 -3.74 -1.07 9.27
N ALA A 121 -3.75 -2.40 9.42
CA ALA A 121 -3.48 -3.06 10.70
C ALA A 121 -2.05 -2.83 11.22
N TYR A 122 -1.07 -2.70 10.30
CA TYR A 122 0.32 -2.45 10.66
C TYR A 122 0.52 -1.07 11.30
N TYR A 123 -0.14 -0.05 10.77
CA TYR A 123 -0.06 1.32 11.30
C TYR A 123 -1.03 1.57 12.47
N GLY A 124 -2.25 1.03 12.40
CA GLY A 124 -3.18 0.89 13.52
C GLY A 124 -3.65 2.16 14.22
N THR A 125 -3.43 3.34 13.65
CA THR A 125 -3.92 4.61 14.23
C THR A 125 -5.45 4.71 14.11
N LYS A 126 -6.06 5.69 14.80
CA LYS A 126 -7.51 5.96 14.67
C LYS A 126 -7.95 6.15 13.22
N LYS A 127 -7.16 6.86 12.41
CA LYS A 127 -7.43 7.02 10.97
C LYS A 127 -7.38 5.68 10.23
N HIS A 128 -6.48 4.78 10.61
CA HIS A 128 -6.41 3.46 9.99
C HIS A 128 -7.60 2.58 10.39
N GLN A 129 -8.19 2.76 11.58
CA GLN A 129 -9.45 2.10 11.93
C GLN A 129 -10.59 2.53 11.00
N GLU A 130 -10.73 3.85 10.76
CA GLU A 130 -11.71 4.39 9.79
C GLU A 130 -11.46 3.85 8.37
N ILE A 131 -10.19 3.77 7.95
CA ILE A 131 -9.79 3.17 6.68
C ILE A 131 -10.16 1.68 6.64
N ALA A 132 -9.94 0.94 7.73
CA ALA A 132 -10.27 -0.48 7.81
C ALA A 132 -11.77 -0.71 7.65
N GLU A 133 -12.60 0.10 8.31
CA GLU A 133 -14.05 0.03 8.13
C GLU A 133 -14.46 0.32 6.69
N PHE A 134 -13.86 1.34 6.07
CA PHE A 134 -14.10 1.64 4.66
C PHE A 134 -13.69 0.49 3.74
N LEU A 135 -12.50 -0.09 3.92
CA LEU A 135 -12.02 -1.22 3.12
C LEU A 135 -12.92 -2.46 3.29
N LEU A 136 -13.32 -2.78 4.52
CA LEU A 136 -14.22 -3.89 4.82
C LEU A 136 -15.60 -3.70 4.18
N LEU A 137 -16.14 -2.47 4.22
CA LEU A 137 -17.40 -2.11 3.54
C LEU A 137 -17.32 -2.33 2.02
N HIS A 138 -16.12 -2.21 1.44
CA HIS A 138 -15.87 -2.42 0.00
C HIS A 138 -15.36 -3.83 -0.33
N GLY A 139 -15.57 -4.80 0.58
CA GLY A 139 -15.29 -6.21 0.31
C GLY A 139 -13.84 -6.63 0.56
N ALA A 140 -13.08 -5.88 1.36
CA ALA A 140 -11.79 -6.38 1.83
C ALA A 140 -11.99 -7.66 2.63
N ASN A 141 -11.26 -8.71 2.26
CA ASN A 141 -11.28 -9.99 2.92
C ASN A 141 -10.56 -9.87 4.27
N ILE A 142 -11.34 -9.84 5.34
CA ILE A 142 -10.84 -9.75 6.72
C ILE A 142 -9.90 -10.89 7.11
N ASN A 143 -10.06 -12.03 6.44
CA ASN A 143 -9.32 -13.27 6.65
C ASN A 143 -8.34 -13.55 5.49
N ALA A 144 -7.96 -12.53 4.72
CA ALA A 144 -6.89 -12.66 3.74
C ALA A 144 -5.61 -13.11 4.44
N VAL A 145 -4.87 -14.00 3.78
CA VAL A 145 -3.61 -14.53 4.30
C VAL A 145 -2.52 -14.29 3.27
N ARG A 146 -1.41 -13.69 3.69
CA ARG A 146 -0.21 -13.61 2.87
C ARG A 146 0.69 -14.80 3.12
N GLU A 147 1.34 -15.26 2.07
CA GLU A 147 2.32 -16.33 2.17
C GLU A 147 3.59 -15.81 2.87
N GLU A 148 4.51 -16.71 3.20
CA GLU A 148 5.89 -16.38 3.62
C GLU A 148 6.11 -15.79 5.02
N SER A 149 5.08 -15.69 5.87
CA SER A 149 5.28 -15.23 7.26
C SER A 149 4.31 -15.86 8.25
N PRO A 150 4.74 -16.06 9.52
CA PRO A 150 3.81 -16.45 10.59
C PRO A 150 2.82 -15.34 10.98
N ILE A 151 3.15 -14.07 10.69
CA ILE A 151 2.26 -12.92 10.93
C ILE A 151 1.65 -12.51 9.59
N ASN A 152 0.56 -13.19 9.23
CA ASN A 152 0.05 -13.25 7.86
C ASN A 152 -1.41 -12.82 7.68
N THR A 153 -2.15 -12.54 8.75
CA THR A 153 -3.49 -11.95 8.69
C THR A 153 -3.49 -10.54 9.27
N ALA A 154 -4.47 -9.72 8.92
CA ALA A 154 -4.61 -8.38 9.48
C ALA A 154 -4.69 -8.41 11.01
N LEU A 155 -5.37 -9.40 11.59
CA LEU A 155 -5.48 -9.57 13.04
C LEU A 155 -4.11 -9.85 13.69
N LEU A 156 -3.34 -10.77 13.12
CA LEU A 156 -2.01 -11.10 13.65
C LEU A 156 -1.04 -9.93 13.50
N VAL A 157 -1.12 -9.17 12.41
CA VAL A 157 -0.33 -7.95 12.20
C VAL A 157 -0.65 -6.92 13.29
N ALA A 158 -1.94 -6.66 13.56
CA ALA A 158 -2.35 -5.69 14.59
C ALA A 158 -1.86 -6.10 15.99
N ILE A 159 -1.99 -7.38 16.36
CA ILE A 159 -1.50 -7.91 17.64
C ILE A 159 0.02 -7.74 17.74
N TRP A 160 0.78 -8.19 16.74
CA TRP A 160 2.23 -8.07 16.71
C TRP A 160 2.70 -6.62 16.91
N LYS A 161 2.05 -5.68 16.23
CA LYS A 161 2.33 -4.23 16.32
C LYS A 161 1.82 -3.54 17.57
N ASN A 162 1.15 -4.26 18.48
CA ASN A 162 0.49 -3.70 19.67
C ASN A 162 -0.65 -2.72 19.34
N ASN A 163 -1.26 -2.83 18.17
CA ASN A 163 -2.39 -2.01 17.76
C ASN A 163 -3.69 -2.63 18.30
N LEU A 164 -3.81 -2.66 19.63
CA LEU A 164 -4.85 -3.46 20.30
C LEU A 164 -6.26 -3.01 19.94
N GLU A 165 -6.52 -1.71 19.86
CA GLU A 165 -7.83 -1.19 19.43
C GLU A 165 -8.17 -1.57 17.98
N PHE A 166 -7.17 -1.69 17.10
CA PHE A 166 -7.39 -2.20 15.74
C PHE A 166 -7.65 -3.71 15.76
N ALA A 167 -6.93 -4.47 16.59
CA ALA A 167 -7.18 -5.90 16.77
C ALA A 167 -8.60 -6.16 17.31
N LYS A 168 -9.07 -5.36 18.27
CA LYS A 168 -10.45 -5.39 18.78
C LYS A 168 -11.47 -5.14 17.67
N LEU A 169 -11.25 -4.11 16.86
CA LEU A 169 -12.09 -3.81 15.69
C LEU A 169 -12.18 -5.02 14.76
N LEU A 170 -11.05 -5.63 14.40
CA LEU A 170 -11.04 -6.80 13.51
C LEU A 170 -11.80 -8.00 14.12
N ILE A 171 -11.61 -8.30 15.41
CA ILE A 171 -12.33 -9.38 16.10
C ILE A 171 -13.84 -9.09 16.08
N GLN A 172 -14.26 -7.86 16.39
CA GLN A 172 -15.67 -7.46 16.35
C GLN A 172 -16.28 -7.55 14.95
N LYS A 173 -15.48 -7.35 13.89
CA LYS A 173 -15.90 -7.50 12.50
C LYS A 173 -15.81 -8.95 11.98
N GLY A 174 -15.46 -9.91 12.84
CA GLY A 174 -15.48 -11.34 12.49
C GLY A 174 -14.16 -11.91 11.96
N ALA A 175 -13.02 -11.29 12.28
CA ALA A 175 -11.71 -11.89 11.98
C ALA A 175 -11.54 -13.23 12.71
N ASP A 176 -11.08 -14.27 11.99
CA ASP A 176 -10.85 -15.59 12.56
C ASP A 176 -9.53 -15.61 13.36
N PRO A 177 -9.56 -15.73 14.70
CA PRO A 177 -8.36 -15.72 15.54
C PRO A 177 -7.51 -16.99 15.41
N SER A 178 -8.00 -18.02 14.73
CA SER A 178 -7.29 -19.28 14.51
C SER A 178 -6.57 -19.32 13.16
N LEU A 179 -6.85 -18.39 12.25
CA LEU A 179 -6.37 -18.45 10.87
C LEU A 179 -4.90 -18.03 10.74
N ILE A 180 -4.13 -18.86 10.02
CA ILE A 180 -2.74 -18.66 9.59
C ILE A 180 -2.57 -19.16 8.14
N SER A 181 -1.41 -18.91 7.52
CA SER A 181 -1.11 -19.30 6.13
C SER A 181 -1.20 -20.80 5.88
N THR A 182 -0.95 -21.63 6.89
CA THR A 182 -1.06 -23.08 6.81
C THR A 182 -2.45 -23.63 7.14
N GLY A 183 -3.47 -22.77 7.25
CA GLY A 183 -4.84 -23.14 7.63
C GLY A 183 -5.23 -22.66 9.03
N LYS A 184 -6.08 -23.41 9.73
CA LYS A 184 -6.52 -23.06 11.09
C LYS A 184 -5.65 -23.72 12.15
N LYS A 185 -5.22 -22.94 13.14
CA LYS A 185 -4.49 -23.39 14.32
C LYS A 185 -5.16 -22.85 15.57
N GLU A 186 -5.58 -23.74 16.43
CA GLU A 186 -6.28 -23.37 17.66
C GLU A 186 -5.42 -22.40 18.51
N HIS A 187 -6.08 -21.36 19.00
CA HIS A 187 -5.48 -20.29 19.80
C HIS A 187 -4.31 -19.54 19.11
N ALA A 188 -4.23 -19.52 17.77
CA ALA A 188 -3.13 -18.86 17.05
C ALA A 188 -2.92 -17.40 17.48
N ALA A 189 -3.97 -16.57 17.41
CA ALA A 189 -3.91 -15.16 17.82
C ALA A 189 -3.54 -15.01 19.30
N CYS A 190 -4.06 -15.89 20.17
CA CYS A 190 -3.74 -15.88 21.60
C CYS A 190 -2.25 -16.19 21.84
N LYS A 191 -1.72 -17.23 21.21
CA LYS A 191 -0.29 -17.61 21.30
C LYS A 191 0.61 -16.50 20.79
N VAL A 192 0.25 -15.84 19.69
CA VAL A 192 0.96 -14.66 19.18
C VAL A 192 0.89 -13.52 20.19
N ALA A 193 -0.28 -13.23 20.75
CA ALA A 193 -0.45 -12.18 21.75
C ALA A 193 0.44 -12.43 22.98
N LEU A 194 0.44 -13.66 23.52
CA LEU A 194 1.26 -14.03 24.67
C LEU A 194 2.76 -13.96 24.34
N GLY A 195 3.18 -14.50 23.18
CA GLY A 195 4.57 -14.51 22.74
C GLY A 195 5.17 -13.10 22.53
N TYR A 196 4.35 -12.13 22.11
CA TYR A 196 4.76 -10.72 21.98
C TYR A 196 4.40 -9.86 23.19
N ASN A 197 3.98 -10.44 24.31
CA ASN A 197 3.57 -9.73 25.52
C ASN A 197 2.45 -8.69 25.30
N ARG A 198 1.44 -9.05 24.50
CA ARG A 198 0.24 -8.26 24.15
C ARG A 198 -0.96 -8.74 24.97
N ARG A 199 -0.75 -8.96 26.26
CA ARG A 199 -1.67 -9.73 27.11
C ARG A 199 -3.04 -9.08 27.27
N GLU A 200 -3.11 -7.76 27.18
CA GLU A 200 -4.34 -6.97 27.30
C GLU A 200 -5.44 -7.34 26.29
N ILE A 201 -5.09 -7.91 25.12
CA ILE A 201 -6.07 -8.34 24.11
C ILE A 201 -6.68 -9.71 24.41
N ALA A 202 -6.09 -10.48 25.34
CA ALA A 202 -6.50 -11.85 25.64
C ALA A 202 -8.00 -12.01 25.97
N PRO A 203 -8.64 -11.14 26.76
CA PRO A 203 -10.06 -11.29 27.09
C PRO A 203 -10.98 -11.20 25.87
N ILE A 204 -10.51 -10.59 24.79
CA ILE A 204 -11.29 -10.31 23.59
C ILE A 204 -11.08 -11.40 22.53
N ILE A 205 -9.96 -12.13 22.59
CA ILE A 205 -9.69 -13.24 21.68
C ILE A 205 -10.50 -14.47 22.14
N PRO A 206 -11.42 -15.00 21.30
CA PRO A 206 -12.15 -16.22 21.60
C PRO A 206 -11.23 -17.38 22.03
N GLY A 207 -11.58 -18.05 23.13
CA GLY A 207 -10.85 -19.20 23.69
C GLY A 207 -9.53 -18.85 24.41
N CYS A 208 -9.04 -17.60 24.33
CA CYS A 208 -7.73 -17.25 24.88
C CYS A 208 -7.68 -17.34 26.41
N CYS A 209 -8.70 -16.85 27.11
CA CYS A 209 -8.74 -16.98 28.58
C CYS A 209 -8.88 -18.43 29.06
N SER A 210 -9.56 -19.30 28.30
CA SER A 210 -9.62 -20.73 28.59
C SER A 210 -8.24 -21.39 28.47
N LEU A 211 -7.48 -21.06 27.40
CA LEU A 211 -6.11 -21.53 27.23
C LEU A 211 -5.21 -21.08 28.40
N ILE A 212 -5.31 -19.81 28.78
CA ILE A 212 -4.53 -19.23 29.87
C ILE A 212 -4.83 -19.93 31.20
N ALA A 213 -6.11 -20.21 31.50
CA ALA A 213 -6.51 -20.90 32.71
C ALA A 213 -5.95 -22.33 32.80
N GLN A 214 -5.81 -23.02 31.66
CA GLN A 214 -5.25 -24.37 31.58
C GLN A 214 -3.71 -24.40 31.67
N ASN A 215 -3.03 -23.25 31.49
CA ASN A 215 -1.57 -23.15 31.41
C ASN A 215 -1.09 -21.98 32.30
N PRO A 216 -1.14 -22.11 33.63
CA PRO A 216 -0.86 -21.02 34.57
C PRO A 216 0.57 -20.45 34.46
N GLU A 217 1.51 -21.21 33.93
CA GLU A 217 2.88 -20.76 33.60
C GLU A 217 2.91 -19.67 32.52
N LEU A 218 1.87 -19.56 31.68
CA LEU A 218 1.70 -18.44 30.74
C LEU A 218 1.31 -17.13 31.47
N MET A 219 1.00 -17.19 32.77
CA MET A 219 0.56 -16.07 33.60
C MET A 219 1.67 -15.36 34.38
N ILE A 220 2.95 -15.67 34.18
CA ILE A 220 4.06 -15.00 34.90
C ILE A 220 4.00 -13.48 34.62
N GLY A 221 3.50 -12.70 35.58
CA GLY A 221 3.26 -11.25 35.50
C GLY A 221 1.86 -10.79 35.06
N ALA A 222 0.86 -11.69 34.99
CA ALA A 222 -0.47 -11.44 34.42
C ALA A 222 -1.62 -11.59 35.44
N LYS A 223 -1.38 -11.33 36.74
CA LYS A 223 -2.45 -11.39 37.74
C LYS A 223 -3.62 -10.51 37.28
N ASN A 224 -4.75 -11.15 36.98
CA ASN A 224 -6.09 -10.59 36.79
C ASN A 224 -6.57 -10.21 35.37
N ILE A 225 -5.87 -10.56 34.28
CA ILE A 225 -6.33 -10.16 32.92
C ILE A 225 -7.61 -10.89 32.48
N CYS A 226 -7.79 -12.16 32.85
CA CYS A 226 -8.94 -13.00 32.46
C CYS A 226 -10.00 -13.18 33.57
N LEU A 227 -9.91 -12.45 34.69
CA LEU A 227 -10.81 -12.65 35.83
C LEU A 227 -12.15 -11.89 35.72
N TYR A 228 -12.30 -11.02 34.73
CA TYR A 228 -13.53 -10.27 34.49
C TYR A 228 -13.84 -10.21 33.00
N PRO A 229 -14.56 -11.19 32.43
CA PRO A 229 -15.15 -11.02 31.10
C PRO A 229 -16.18 -9.87 31.20
N LYS A 230 -15.98 -8.81 30.43
CA LYS A 230 -16.98 -7.77 30.19
C LYS A 230 -17.93 -8.22 29.10
#